data_AF-A0A235EWH1-F1
#
_entry.id   AF-A0A235EWH1-F1
#
_cell.length_a   1.000
_cell.length_b   1.000
_cell.length_c   1.000
_cell.angle_alpha   90.00
_cell.angle_beta   90.00
_cell.angle_gamma   90.00
#
_symmetry.space_group_name_H-M   'P 1'
#
loop_
_entity.id
_entity.type
_entity.pdbx_description
1 polymer ?
#
loop_
_entity_poly.entity_id
_entity_poly.type
_entity_poly.pdbx_seq_one_letter_code
_entity_poly.pdbx_strand_id
1 'polypeptide(L)'
;MTTIPNPYLHDAAAHVWADCIKDMSREDLLDLASGLLSILEGSFGQHWNEADDLVREYRPHLDTVTHGLGMSPDVHALLATAQQALQSLHKEAGGARAGGLLSGLVEGPRMVASMGGDTKRNRDPRQKEKDYIHEKWKTWPARLAGNKRYKSEFARKMLEQCKHLTDEKTITDWCREWEKNKSESC
;
A
#
# COMPACT_ATOMS: atom_id res chain seq x y z
N MET A 1 -3.06 27.97 24.92
CA MET A 1 -3.79 26.74 25.26
C MET A 1 -3.10 25.59 24.54
N THR A 2 -2.25 24.84 25.25
CA THR A 2 -1.55 23.66 24.72
C THR A 2 -2.46 22.45 24.87
N THR A 3 -2.92 21.89 23.75
CA THR A 3 -3.69 20.65 23.75
C THR A 3 -2.72 19.51 24.07
N ILE A 4 -2.84 18.94 25.27
CA ILE A 4 -2.07 17.75 25.66
C ILE A 4 -2.65 16.57 24.86
N PRO A 5 -1.86 15.88 24.01
CA PRO A 5 -2.35 14.73 23.26
C PRO A 5 -2.77 13.61 24.22
N ASN A 6 -3.90 12.97 23.92
CA ASN A 6 -4.50 11.94 24.76
C ASN A 6 -3.70 10.63 24.62
N PRO A 7 -3.00 10.16 25.66
CA PRO A 7 -2.13 8.99 25.60
C PRO A 7 -2.88 7.68 25.32
N TYR A 8 -4.20 7.64 25.54
CA TYR A 8 -5.01 6.42 25.36
C TYR A 8 -5.34 6.10 23.89
N LEU A 9 -5.15 7.05 22.96
CA LEU A 9 -5.36 6.79 21.53
C LEU A 9 -4.24 5.96 20.89
N HIS A 10 -3.02 6.02 21.44
CA HIS A 10 -1.87 5.28 20.92
C HIS A 10 -1.94 3.78 21.23
N ASP A 11 -2.43 3.44 22.43
CA ASP A 11 -2.53 2.04 22.88
C ASP A 11 -3.60 1.26 22.08
N ALA A 12 -4.73 1.90 21.78
CA ALA A 12 -5.79 1.31 20.97
C ALA A 12 -5.34 1.03 19.52
N ALA A 13 -4.56 1.95 18.94
CA ALA A 13 -3.99 1.76 17.60
C ALA A 13 -2.96 0.62 17.58
N ALA A 14 -2.12 0.50 18.61
CA ALA A 14 -1.13 -0.56 18.74
C ALA A 14 -1.78 -1.96 18.81
N HIS A 15 -2.88 -2.10 19.57
CA HIS A 15 -3.60 -3.38 19.66
C HIS A 15 -4.25 -3.80 18.34
N VAL A 16 -4.89 -2.87 17.63
CA VAL A 16 -5.51 -3.17 16.32
C VAL A 16 -4.46 -3.55 15.29
N TRP A 17 -3.29 -2.90 15.32
CA TRP A 17 -2.19 -3.22 14.42
C TRP A 17 -1.58 -4.60 14.73
N ALA A 18 -1.40 -4.92 16.01
CA ALA A 18 -0.89 -6.21 16.45
C ALA A 18 -1.82 -7.38 16.07
N ASP A 19 -3.14 -7.20 16.15
CA ASP A 19 -4.10 -8.22 15.73
C ASP A 19 -4.16 -8.38 14.20
N CYS A 20 -4.01 -7.30 13.44
CA CYS A 20 -3.86 -7.37 11.98
C CYS A 20 -2.61 -8.14 11.54
N ILE A 21 -1.49 -8.00 12.24
CA ILE A 21 -0.20 -8.64 11.90
C ILE A 21 -0.25 -10.16 12.13
N LYS A 22 -0.98 -10.63 13.14
CA LYS A 22 -1.04 -12.07 13.49
C LYS A 22 -1.63 -12.93 12.38
N ASP A 23 -2.53 -12.37 11.57
CA ASP A 23 -3.21 -13.07 10.48
C ASP A 23 -2.53 -12.87 9.10
N MET A 24 -1.42 -12.13 9.04
CA MET A 24 -0.69 -11.90 7.79
C MET A 24 0.22 -13.07 7.42
N SER A 25 0.23 -13.46 6.14
CA SER A 25 1.21 -14.42 5.64
C SER A 25 2.62 -13.82 5.62
N ARG A 26 3.64 -14.68 5.55
CA ARG A 26 5.02 -14.23 5.43
C ARG A 26 5.24 -13.35 4.20
N GLU A 27 4.63 -13.70 3.06
CA GLU A 27 4.72 -12.87 1.84
C GLU A 27 4.09 -11.49 2.06
N ASP A 28 2.92 -11.42 2.72
CA ASP A 28 2.26 -10.14 3.00
C ASP A 28 3.08 -9.22 3.92
N LEU A 29 3.78 -9.79 4.90
CA LEU A 29 4.67 -9.03 5.79
C LEU A 29 5.87 -8.47 5.04
N LEU A 30 6.41 -9.20 4.06
CA LEU A 30 7.51 -8.75 3.21
C LEU A 30 7.05 -7.63 2.26
N ASP A 31 5.86 -7.75 1.68
CA ASP A 31 5.26 -6.71 0.83
C ASP A 31 4.96 -5.44 1.62
N LEU A 32 4.45 -5.57 2.86
CA LEU A 32 4.26 -4.44 3.76
C LEU A 32 5.59 -3.76 4.11
N ALA A 33 6.61 -4.55 4.46
CA ALA A 33 7.94 -4.04 4.78
C ALA A 33 8.59 -3.35 3.57
N SER A 34 8.44 -3.91 2.37
CA SER A 34 8.93 -3.31 1.12
C SER A 34 8.19 -2.00 0.80
N GLY A 35 6.87 -1.96 0.99
CA GLY A 35 6.07 -0.74 0.80
C GLY A 35 6.46 0.37 1.77
N LEU A 36 6.70 0.01 3.04
CA LEU A 36 7.22 0.95 4.04
C LEU A 36 8.61 1.46 3.63
N LEU A 37 9.53 0.56 3.24
CA LEU A 37 10.85 0.96 2.74
C LEU A 37 10.78 1.90 1.54
N SER A 38 9.88 1.68 0.57
CA SER A 38 9.72 2.61 -0.57
C SER A 38 9.15 3.98 -0.16
N ILE A 39 8.28 4.03 0.85
CA ILE A 39 7.78 5.30 1.41
C ILE A 39 8.91 6.05 2.13
N LEU A 40 9.76 5.31 2.85
CA LEU A 40 10.95 5.86 3.48
C LEU A 40 11.94 6.34 2.39
N GLU A 41 12.29 5.54 1.40
CA GLU A 41 13.19 5.95 0.31
C GLU A 41 12.69 7.18 -0.47
N GLY A 42 11.36 7.31 -0.65
CA GLY A 42 10.76 8.46 -1.33
C GLY A 42 10.67 9.75 -0.50
N SER A 43 10.71 9.69 0.84
CA SER A 43 10.50 10.84 1.72
C SER A 43 11.79 11.38 2.38
N PHE A 44 12.92 10.70 2.22
CA PHE A 44 14.12 10.91 3.03
C PHE A 44 15.11 11.97 2.52
N GLY A 45 14.58 13.07 1.95
CA GLY A 45 15.35 14.29 1.72
C GLY A 45 15.41 15.24 2.92
N GLN A 46 14.40 15.23 3.81
CA GLN A 46 14.24 16.27 4.85
C GLN A 46 13.84 15.78 6.28
N HIS A 47 13.55 14.50 6.52
CA HIS A 47 12.90 14.02 7.76
C HIS A 47 13.74 13.05 8.64
N TRP A 48 15.07 13.07 8.54
CA TRP A 48 15.95 12.07 9.18
C TRP A 48 15.89 12.01 10.72
N ASN A 49 15.60 13.12 11.41
CA ASN A 49 15.51 13.12 12.88
C ASN A 49 14.19 12.51 13.39
N GLU A 50 13.08 12.68 12.66
CA GLU A 50 11.78 12.11 13.02
C GLU A 50 11.76 10.59 12.80
N ALA A 51 12.49 10.10 11.79
CA ALA A 51 12.67 8.68 11.56
C ALA A 51 13.45 7.99 12.70
N ASP A 52 14.51 8.60 13.23
CA ASP A 52 15.28 8.03 14.34
C ASP A 52 14.47 8.02 15.66
N ASP A 53 13.71 9.09 15.92
CA ASP A 53 12.82 9.15 17.09
C ASP A 53 11.68 8.12 17.00
N LEU A 54 11.06 7.94 15.82
CA LEU A 54 10.05 6.90 15.59
C LEU A 54 10.65 5.49 15.70
N VAL A 55 11.82 5.24 15.13
CA VAL A 55 12.48 3.93 15.26
C VAL A 55 12.81 3.65 16.72
N ARG A 56 13.26 4.65 17.48
CA ARG A 56 13.55 4.52 18.92
C ARG A 56 12.27 4.29 19.74
N GLU A 57 11.18 4.98 19.41
CA GLU A 57 9.88 4.86 20.08
C GLU A 57 9.21 3.51 19.82
N TYR A 58 9.26 3.01 18.57
CA TYR A 58 8.59 1.77 18.18
C TYR A 58 9.46 0.50 18.36
N ARG A 59 10.76 0.64 18.62
CA ARG A 59 11.67 -0.50 18.89
C ARG A 59 11.17 -1.47 19.96
N PRO A 60 10.69 -1.04 21.15
CA PRO A 60 10.23 -1.98 22.18
C PRO A 60 9.01 -2.78 21.71
N HIS A 61 8.16 -2.18 20.88
CA HIS A 61 6.99 -2.84 20.30
C HIS A 61 7.39 -3.86 19.24
N LEU A 62 8.35 -3.51 18.37
CA LEU A 62 8.90 -4.44 17.38
C LEU A 62 9.57 -5.63 18.06
N ASP A 63 10.40 -5.41 19.08
CA ASP A 63 11.05 -6.46 19.86
C ASP A 63 10.05 -7.37 20.59
N THR A 64 8.96 -6.80 21.11
CA THR A 64 7.87 -7.57 21.74
C THR A 64 7.13 -8.43 20.72
N VAL A 65 6.90 -7.91 19.51
CA VAL A 65 6.22 -8.62 18.42
C VAL A 65 7.11 -9.75 17.87
N THR A 66 8.40 -9.50 17.63
CA THR A 66 9.33 -10.55 17.16
C THR A 66 9.55 -11.66 18.19
N HIS A 67 9.65 -11.33 19.49
CA HIS A 67 9.69 -12.34 20.56
C HIS A 67 8.37 -13.11 20.69
N GLY A 68 7.22 -12.42 20.64
CA GLY A 68 5.90 -13.05 20.76
C GLY A 68 5.54 -13.97 19.59
N LEU A 69 6.07 -13.70 18.40
CA LEU A 69 5.81 -14.47 17.19
C LEU A 69 6.86 -15.58 16.92
N GLY A 70 7.89 -15.70 17.77
CA GLY A 70 8.95 -16.70 17.59
C GLY A 70 9.70 -16.55 16.26
N MET A 71 9.87 -15.31 15.77
CA MET A 71 10.48 -15.06 14.48
C MET A 71 11.97 -15.47 14.48
N SER A 72 12.43 -16.02 13.34
CA SER A 72 13.81 -16.50 13.17
C SER A 72 14.83 -15.42 13.55
N PRO A 73 15.98 -15.77 14.18
CA PRO A 73 17.08 -14.84 14.47
C PRO A 73 17.54 -14.01 13.25
N ASP A 74 17.28 -14.48 12.03
CA ASP A 74 17.56 -13.76 10.79
C ASP A 74 16.79 -12.43 10.66
N VAL A 75 15.57 -12.34 11.21
CA VAL A 75 14.75 -11.10 11.15
C VAL A 75 15.29 -10.05 12.11
N HIS A 76 15.77 -10.46 13.29
CA HIS A 76 16.46 -9.55 14.22
C HIS A 76 17.77 -9.03 13.62
N ALA A 77 18.52 -9.88 12.91
CA ALA A 77 19.72 -9.46 12.20
C ALA A 77 19.39 -8.40 11.13
N LEU A 78 18.32 -8.60 10.36
CA LEU A 78 17.88 -7.66 9.33
C LEU A 78 17.47 -6.30 9.93
N LEU A 79 16.71 -6.31 11.03
CA LEU A 79 16.27 -5.10 11.73
C LEU A 79 17.47 -4.33 12.33
N ALA A 80 18.42 -5.06 12.92
CA ALA A 80 19.65 -4.49 13.46
C ALA A 80 20.53 -3.87 12.36
N THR A 81 20.64 -4.52 11.20
CA THR A 81 21.37 -3.98 10.03
C THR A 81 20.70 -2.73 9.48
N ALA A 82 19.37 -2.72 9.32
CA ALA A 82 18.63 -1.54 8.89
C ALA A 82 18.84 -0.36 9.86
N GLN A 83 18.83 -0.63 11.16
CA GLN A 83 19.06 0.40 12.16
C GLN A 83 20.50 0.94 12.18
N GLN A 84 21.50 0.08 12.01
CA GLN A 84 22.90 0.54 11.88
C GLN A 84 23.10 1.41 10.63
N ALA A 85 22.41 1.09 9.53
CA ALA A 85 22.44 1.91 8.31
C ALA A 85 21.81 3.29 8.53
N LEU A 86 20.66 3.37 9.21
CA LEU A 86 20.02 4.65 9.56
C LEU A 86 20.90 5.51 10.48
N GLN A 87 21.54 4.91 11.49
CA GLN A 87 22.44 5.64 12.39
C GLN A 87 23.69 6.16 11.69
N SER A 88 24.20 5.41 10.70
CA SER A 88 25.35 5.83 9.88
C SER A 88 24.97 7.02 9.00
N LEU A 89 23.79 6.97 8.37
CA LEU A 89 23.23 8.07 7.58
C LEU A 89 22.96 9.33 8.43
N HIS A 90 22.50 9.17 9.67
CA HIS A 90 22.30 10.28 10.61
C HIS A 90 23.62 10.99 10.96
N LYS A 91 24.67 10.20 11.21
CA LYS A 91 26.01 10.72 11.51
C LYS A 91 26.63 11.45 10.32
N GLU A 92 26.32 11.03 9.10
CA GLU A 92 26.75 11.68 7.85
C GLU A 92 25.92 12.93 7.51
N ALA A 93 24.63 12.98 7.90
CA ALA A 93 23.71 14.08 7.61
C ALA A 93 23.89 15.34 8.48
N GLY A 94 24.81 15.32 9.45
CA GLY A 94 25.46 16.52 9.99
C GLY A 94 24.54 17.66 10.48
N GLY A 95 23.93 17.50 11.66
CA GLY A 95 23.90 18.53 12.70
C GLY A 95 23.41 19.96 12.40
N ALA A 96 22.61 20.22 11.35
CA ALA A 96 22.14 21.57 11.04
C ALA A 96 20.61 21.64 10.88
N ARG A 97 19.99 22.34 11.85
CA ARG A 97 18.64 22.94 11.83
C ARG A 97 17.44 22.00 12.03
N ALA A 98 17.19 21.63 13.28
CA ALA A 98 15.89 21.14 13.75
C ALA A 98 15.27 22.19 14.70
N GLY A 99 14.42 23.07 14.18
CA GLY A 99 13.83 24.17 14.96
C GLY A 99 12.43 24.60 14.60
N GLY A 100 11.72 23.92 13.69
CA GLY A 100 10.34 24.31 13.39
C GLY A 100 9.66 23.43 12.38
N LEU A 101 9.04 22.33 12.82
CA LEU A 101 8.05 21.63 11.99
C LEU A 101 7.04 20.77 12.77
N LEU A 102 6.84 21.01 14.07
CA LEU A 102 5.87 20.27 14.90
C LEU A 102 4.38 20.58 14.60
N SER A 103 4.07 21.42 13.60
CA SER A 103 2.68 21.75 13.25
C SER A 103 2.07 20.90 12.12
N GLY A 104 2.82 20.00 11.47
CA GLY A 104 2.33 19.25 10.29
C GLY A 104 1.83 17.81 10.54
N LEU A 105 2.09 17.22 11.71
CA LEU A 105 2.01 15.77 11.92
C LEU A 105 0.64 15.21 12.37
N VAL A 106 -0.42 16.02 12.34
CA VAL A 106 -1.79 15.57 12.74
C VAL A 106 -2.56 14.91 11.58
N GLU A 107 -1.96 14.74 10.39
CA GLU A 107 -2.61 14.09 9.25
C GLU A 107 -2.27 12.59 9.07
N GLY A 108 -1.46 12.01 9.96
CA GLY A 108 -0.95 10.62 9.88
C GLY A 108 -1.96 9.47 9.75
N PRO A 109 -3.18 9.51 10.33
CA PRO A 109 -4.09 8.36 10.27
C PRO A 109 -4.66 8.05 8.88
N ARG A 110 -4.68 9.01 7.95
CA ARG A 110 -5.31 8.82 6.63
C ARG A 110 -4.47 7.99 5.66
N MET A 111 -3.15 8.07 5.76
CA MET A 111 -2.26 7.36 4.81
C MET A 111 -2.25 5.85 5.07
N VAL A 112 -2.27 5.43 6.34
CA VAL A 112 -2.27 4.00 6.70
C VAL A 112 -3.58 3.31 6.29
N ALA A 113 -4.71 4.03 6.35
CA ALA A 113 -6.01 3.51 5.91
C ALA A 113 -6.08 3.26 4.40
N SER A 114 -5.39 4.06 3.58
CA SER A 114 -5.37 3.89 2.12
C SER A 114 -4.64 2.61 1.70
N MET A 115 -3.51 2.29 2.34
CA MET A 115 -2.69 1.12 2.00
C MET A 115 -3.40 -0.22 2.28
N GLY A 116 -4.26 -0.27 3.30
CA GLY A 116 -5.08 -1.44 3.59
C GLY A 116 -6.19 -1.70 2.57
N GLY A 117 -6.62 -0.67 1.84
CA GLY A 117 -7.63 -0.80 0.78
C GLY A 117 -7.10 -1.47 -0.48
N ASP A 118 -5.90 -1.06 -0.91
CA ASP A 118 -5.28 -1.55 -2.15
C ASP A 118 -4.83 -3.00 -2.02
N THR A 119 -4.29 -3.41 -0.86
CA THR A 119 -3.92 -4.81 -0.59
C THR A 119 -5.12 -5.75 -0.66
N LYS A 120 -6.25 -5.36 -0.07
CA LYS A 120 -7.51 -6.13 -0.17
C LYS A 120 -8.02 -6.18 -1.61
N ARG A 121 -7.92 -5.08 -2.34
CA ARG A 121 -8.33 -5.00 -3.75
C ARG A 121 -7.48 -5.92 -4.64
N ASN A 122 -6.17 -5.99 -4.39
CA ASN A 122 -5.24 -6.85 -5.16
C ASN A 122 -5.47 -8.35 -4.93
N ARG A 123 -6.05 -8.74 -3.79
CA ARG A 123 -6.41 -10.12 -3.49
C ARG A 123 -7.70 -10.57 -4.19
N ASP A 124 -8.52 -9.66 -4.69
CA ASP A 124 -9.77 -10.01 -5.38
C ASP A 124 -9.46 -10.63 -6.76
N PRO A 125 -9.83 -11.90 -7.01
CA PRO A 125 -9.62 -12.54 -8.31
C PRO A 125 -10.27 -11.79 -9.47
N ARG A 126 -11.31 -10.98 -9.21
CA ARG A 126 -11.98 -10.16 -10.22
C ARG A 126 -11.08 -9.05 -10.77
N GLN A 127 -10.11 -8.56 -10.00
CA GLN A 127 -9.15 -7.57 -10.52
C GLN A 127 -8.21 -8.21 -11.54
N LYS A 128 -7.73 -9.44 -11.27
CA LYS A 128 -6.90 -10.19 -12.23
C LYS A 128 -7.65 -10.44 -13.54
N GLU A 129 -8.94 -10.79 -13.45
CA GLU A 129 -9.79 -10.94 -14.64
C GLU A 129 -10.03 -9.60 -15.36
N LYS A 130 -10.21 -8.49 -14.61
CA LYS A 130 -10.34 -7.15 -15.20
C LYS A 130 -9.10 -6.76 -16.02
N ASP A 131 -7.90 -7.03 -15.50
CA ASP A 131 -6.65 -6.75 -16.20
C ASP A 131 -6.51 -7.60 -17.46
N TYR A 132 -6.84 -8.90 -17.38
CA TYR A 132 -6.86 -9.79 -18.53
C TYR A 132 -7.83 -9.31 -19.63
N ILE A 133 -9.05 -8.92 -19.25
CA ILE A 133 -10.05 -8.37 -20.16
C ILE A 133 -9.53 -7.09 -20.81
N HIS A 134 -8.85 -6.22 -20.06
CA HIS A 134 -8.29 -4.99 -20.58
C HIS A 134 -7.21 -5.25 -21.65
N GLU A 135 -6.34 -6.23 -21.45
CA GLU A 135 -5.36 -6.65 -22.45
C GLU A 135 -6.02 -7.23 -23.71
N LYS A 136 -7.05 -8.06 -23.55
CA LYS A 136 -7.86 -8.56 -24.68
C LYS A 136 -8.61 -7.45 -25.39
N TRP A 137 -9.04 -6.43 -24.66
CA TRP A 137 -9.72 -5.26 -25.21
C TRP A 137 -8.81 -4.43 -26.12
N LYS A 138 -7.57 -4.18 -25.69
CA LYS A 138 -6.57 -3.44 -26.50
C LYS A 138 -6.29 -4.12 -27.85
N THR A 139 -6.27 -5.45 -27.85
CA THR A 139 -6.03 -6.27 -29.05
C THR A 139 -7.31 -6.60 -29.81
N TRP A 140 -8.48 -6.25 -29.25
CA TRP A 140 -9.75 -6.48 -29.90
C TRP A 140 -9.83 -5.62 -31.18
N PRO A 141 -10.21 -6.21 -32.33
CA PRO A 141 -10.13 -5.52 -33.61
C PRO A 141 -10.92 -4.21 -33.61
N ALA A 142 -10.19 -3.10 -33.76
CA ALA A 142 -10.69 -1.71 -33.74
C ALA A 142 -11.78 -1.44 -34.80
N ARG A 143 -11.89 -2.29 -35.82
CA ARG A 143 -12.86 -2.21 -36.92
C ARG A 143 -14.32 -2.27 -36.44
N LEU A 144 -14.54 -2.73 -35.21
CA LEU A 144 -15.85 -2.80 -34.58
C LEU A 144 -16.21 -1.58 -33.72
N ALA A 145 -15.24 -0.71 -33.37
CA ALA A 145 -15.37 0.31 -32.33
C ALA A 145 -16.45 1.40 -32.55
N GLY A 146 -17.07 1.46 -33.73
CA GLY A 146 -18.17 2.40 -34.00
C GLY A 146 -19.57 1.91 -33.59
N ASN A 147 -19.77 0.61 -33.39
CA ASN A 147 -21.13 0.04 -33.29
C ASN A 147 -21.47 -0.48 -31.89
N LYS A 148 -22.31 0.20 -31.10
CA LYS A 148 -22.68 -0.21 -29.71
C LYS A 148 -22.84 -1.73 -29.45
N ARG A 149 -23.26 -2.52 -30.44
CA ARG A 149 -23.30 -3.99 -30.43
C ARG A 149 -21.95 -4.69 -30.18
N TYR A 150 -20.80 -4.10 -30.52
CA TYR A 150 -19.48 -4.73 -30.35
C TYR A 150 -19.09 -4.96 -28.89
N LYS A 151 -19.49 -4.07 -27.98
CA LYS A 151 -19.17 -4.18 -26.56
C LYS A 151 -19.85 -5.39 -25.95
N SER A 152 -21.12 -5.61 -26.30
CA SER A 152 -21.91 -6.76 -25.85
C SER A 152 -21.35 -8.07 -26.39
N GLU A 153 -20.94 -8.11 -27.66
CA GLU A 153 -20.31 -9.32 -28.23
C GLU A 153 -18.96 -9.64 -27.59
N PHE A 154 -18.15 -8.62 -27.32
CA PHE A 154 -16.90 -8.78 -26.57
C PHE A 154 -17.18 -9.27 -25.13
N ALA A 155 -18.13 -8.66 -24.44
CA ALA A 155 -18.48 -9.02 -23.08
C ALA A 155 -18.94 -10.47 -22.97
N ARG A 156 -19.79 -10.96 -23.88
CA ARG A 156 -20.22 -12.36 -23.94
C ARG A 156 -19.05 -13.33 -24.11
N LYS A 157 -18.13 -13.03 -25.03
CA LYS A 157 -16.92 -13.86 -25.24
C LYS A 157 -15.98 -13.89 -24.04
N MET A 158 -15.86 -12.77 -23.32
CA MET A 158 -15.04 -12.73 -22.11
C MET A 158 -15.72 -13.43 -20.93
N LEU A 159 -17.05 -13.39 -20.86
CA LEU A 159 -17.83 -14.08 -19.83
C LEU A 159 -17.73 -15.61 -19.95
N GLU A 160 -17.55 -16.14 -21.16
CA GLU A 160 -17.22 -17.56 -21.37
C GLU A 160 -15.82 -17.95 -20.85
N GLN A 161 -14.88 -17.00 -20.75
CA GLN A 161 -13.49 -17.23 -20.35
C GLN A 161 -13.21 -16.92 -18.87
N CYS A 162 -13.95 -15.97 -18.29
CA CYS A 162 -13.78 -15.51 -16.91
C CYS A 162 -14.69 -16.32 -15.99
N LYS A 163 -14.13 -16.88 -14.91
CA LYS A 163 -14.87 -17.74 -13.97
C LYS A 163 -15.53 -16.96 -12.85
N HIS A 164 -14.95 -15.83 -12.45
CA HIS A 164 -15.40 -15.06 -11.30
C HIS A 164 -16.34 -13.91 -11.69
N LEU A 165 -16.40 -13.56 -12.97
CA LEU A 165 -17.35 -12.58 -13.51
C LEU A 165 -18.65 -13.26 -13.96
N THR A 166 -19.76 -12.82 -13.36
CA THR A 166 -21.10 -13.39 -13.64
C THR A 166 -21.96 -12.53 -14.55
N ASP A 167 -21.58 -11.27 -14.79
CA ASP A 167 -22.45 -10.27 -15.39
C ASP A 167 -21.81 -9.56 -16.60
N GLU A 168 -22.49 -9.66 -17.75
CA GLU A 168 -22.12 -9.00 -19.02
C GLU A 168 -22.06 -7.47 -18.86
N LYS A 169 -22.94 -6.91 -18.01
CA LYS A 169 -23.02 -5.46 -17.78
C LYS A 169 -21.73 -4.93 -17.17
N THR A 170 -21.12 -5.66 -16.23
CA THR A 170 -19.87 -5.23 -15.57
C THR A 170 -18.75 -5.03 -16.58
N ILE A 171 -18.58 -5.99 -17.50
CA ILE A 171 -17.56 -5.92 -18.56
C ILE A 171 -17.88 -4.77 -19.53
N THR A 172 -19.15 -4.62 -19.90
CA THR A 172 -19.60 -3.55 -20.80
C THR A 172 -19.34 -2.15 -20.22
N ASP A 173 -19.55 -1.97 -18.92
CA ASP A 173 -19.30 -0.71 -18.22
C ASP A 173 -17.80 -0.40 -18.16
N TRP A 174 -16.93 -1.38 -17.91
CA TRP A 174 -15.47 -1.20 -18.00
C TRP A 174 -15.01 -0.78 -19.40
N CYS A 175 -15.55 -1.40 -20.46
CA CYS A 175 -15.24 -0.99 -21.83
C CYS A 175 -15.63 0.47 -22.11
N ARG A 176 -16.73 0.96 -21.53
CA ARG A 176 -17.15 2.37 -21.65
C ARG A 176 -16.21 3.30 -20.90
N GLU A 177 -15.80 2.92 -19.69
CA GLU A 177 -14.84 3.68 -18.88
C GLU A 177 -13.50 3.84 -19.60
N TRP A 178 -12.94 2.75 -20.14
CA TRP A 178 -11.66 2.81 -20.86
C TRP A 178 -11.70 3.64 -22.13
N GLU A 179 -12.82 3.61 -22.87
CA GLU A 179 -12.99 4.48 -24.03
C GLU A 179 -13.10 5.95 -23.64
N LYS A 180 -13.83 6.25 -22.55
CA LYS A 180 -13.93 7.61 -22.02
C LYS A 180 -12.55 8.12 -21.62
N ASN A 181 -11.78 7.33 -20.88
CA ASN A 181 -10.42 7.69 -20.47
C ASN A 181 -9.49 7.88 -21.68
N LYS A 182 -9.63 7.06 -22.73
CA LYS A 182 -8.88 7.22 -23.98
C LYS A 182 -9.22 8.52 -24.71
N SER A 183 -10.50 8.91 -24.72
CA SER A 183 -10.93 10.16 -25.34
C SER A 183 -10.49 11.40 -24.57
N GLU A 184 -10.34 11.30 -23.24
CA GLU A 184 -9.87 12.41 -22.38
C GLU A 184 -8.34 12.57 -22.41
N SER A 185 -7.60 11.55 -22.83
CA SER A 185 -6.14 11.57 -22.93
C SER A 185 -5.58 12.14 -24.25
N CYS A 186 -6.44 12.60 -25.16
CA CYS A 186 -6.06 13.22 -26.44
C CYS A 186 -6.38 14.71 -26.44
#